data_AF-A0A1G0EXL9-F1
#
_entry.id   AF-A0A1G0EXL9-F1
#
_cell.length_a   1.000
_cell.length_b   1.000
_cell.length_c   1.000
_cell.angle_alpha   90.00
_cell.angle_beta   90.00
_cell.angle_gamma   90.00
#
_symmetry.space_group_name_H-M   'P 1'
#
loop_
_entity.id
_entity.type
_entity.pdbx_description
1 polymer ?
#
loop_
_entity_poly.entity_id
_entity_poly.type
_entity_poly.pdbx_seq_one_letter_code
_entity_poly.pdbx_strand_id
1 'polypeptide(L)'
;MTIKKLPPYAKAINDARRNGMIPARGCLGHIAIGFEWRRNIVPDFPVVVVPPERDPAEFEWRFTAGLDVFIMHRDRDIPRLHALCCALFAAKARDVQTFNMDKVCRREPRAWLRLIPLWKKQPCQNQPSI
;
A
#
# COMPACT_ATOMS: atom_id res chain seq x y z
N MET A 1 2.35 -22.61 13.67
CA MET A 1 1.94 -21.47 12.82
C MET A 1 2.08 -20.20 13.63
N THR A 2 2.98 -19.29 13.26
CA THR A 2 3.14 -18.02 13.97
C THR A 2 1.95 -17.12 13.64
N ILE A 3 1.20 -16.71 14.65
CA ILE A 3 0.07 -15.78 14.48
C ILE A 3 0.66 -14.40 14.19
N LYS A 4 0.51 -13.91 12.95
CA LYS A 4 0.94 -12.57 12.56
C LYS A 4 0.05 -11.52 13.23
N LYS A 5 0.65 -10.43 13.69
CA LYS A 5 -0.08 -9.32 14.32
C LYS A 5 -0.56 -8.34 13.26
N LEU A 6 -1.66 -7.64 13.51
CA LEU A 6 -2.06 -6.51 12.68
C LEU A 6 -1.06 -5.37 12.83
N PRO A 7 -0.76 -4.63 11.75
CA PRO A 7 0.03 -3.42 11.85
C PRO A 7 -0.74 -2.34 12.64
N PRO A 8 -0.04 -1.40 13.28
CA PRO A 8 -0.67 -0.27 13.96
C PRO A 8 -1.74 0.43 13.12
N TYR A 9 -2.84 0.78 13.77
CA TYR A 9 -4.03 1.43 13.21
C TYR A 9 -4.84 0.60 12.19
N ALA A 10 -4.42 -0.62 11.86
CA ALA A 10 -5.18 -1.48 10.94
C ALA A 10 -6.39 -2.18 11.55
N LYS A 11 -6.55 -2.19 12.89
CA LYS A 11 -7.64 -2.94 13.56
C LYS A 11 -9.02 -2.52 13.05
N ALA A 12 -9.31 -1.22 13.01
CA ALA A 12 -10.61 -0.72 12.57
C ALA A 12 -10.92 -1.09 11.11
N ILE A 13 -9.90 -1.02 10.24
CA ILE A 13 -10.02 -1.42 8.83
C ILE A 13 -10.27 -2.92 8.74
N ASN A 14 -9.48 -3.72 9.46
CA ASN A 14 -9.60 -5.18 9.47
C ASN A 14 -10.98 -5.63 9.96
N ASP A 15 -11.50 -5.05 11.04
CA ASP A 15 -12.81 -5.38 11.57
C ASP A 15 -13.92 -4.99 10.58
N ALA A 16 -13.81 -3.83 9.93
CA ALA A 16 -14.72 -3.43 8.86
C ALA A 16 -14.72 -4.42 7.69
N ARG A 17 -13.53 -4.84 7.23
CA ARG A 17 -13.39 -5.83 6.14
C ARG A 17 -14.00 -7.18 6.51
N ARG A 18 -13.85 -7.63 7.76
CA ARG A 18 -14.46 -8.87 8.27
C ARG A 18 -15.99 -8.82 8.27
N ASN A 19 -16.57 -7.64 8.39
CA ASN A 19 -18.01 -7.40 8.32
C ASN A 19 -18.49 -7.11 6.88
N GLY A 20 -17.68 -7.42 5.85
CA GLY A 20 -18.05 -7.24 4.44
C GLY A 20 -17.94 -5.81 3.91
N MET A 21 -17.43 -4.86 4.70
CA MET A 21 -17.27 -3.47 4.27
C MET A 21 -15.94 -3.26 3.53
N ILE A 22 -15.90 -2.23 2.68
CA ILE A 22 -14.70 -1.79 1.96
C ILE A 22 -14.53 -0.28 2.22
N PRO A 23 -13.33 0.21 2.57
CA PRO A 23 -13.09 1.65 2.68
C PRO A 23 -13.39 2.34 1.35
N ALA A 24 -13.99 3.52 1.37
CA ALA A 24 -14.21 4.30 0.16
C ALA A 24 -12.87 4.63 -0.53
N ARG A 25 -12.87 4.63 -1.87
CA ARG A 25 -11.69 5.01 -2.65
C ARG A 25 -11.59 6.53 -2.71
N GLY A 26 -10.55 7.10 -2.10
CA GLY A 26 -10.12 8.48 -2.29
C GLY A 26 -9.24 8.66 -3.52
N CYS A 27 -8.73 9.88 -3.73
CA CYS A 27 -7.91 10.25 -4.89
C CYS A 27 -6.60 9.44 -5.04
N LEU A 28 -6.03 8.95 -3.94
CA LEU A 28 -4.76 8.21 -3.90
C LEU A 28 -4.92 6.70 -3.69
N GLY A 29 -6.11 6.20 -3.37
CA GLY A 29 -6.35 4.79 -3.05
C GLY A 29 -7.51 4.58 -2.08
N HIS A 30 -7.53 3.45 -1.37
CA HIS A 30 -8.53 3.20 -0.30
C HIS A 30 -7.91 3.40 1.08
N ILE A 31 -6.61 3.15 1.22
CA ILE A 31 -5.86 3.28 2.47
C ILE A 31 -4.47 3.88 2.18
N ALA A 32 -3.91 4.57 3.18
CA ALA A 32 -2.54 5.05 3.16
C ALA A 32 -1.68 4.26 4.14
N ILE A 33 -0.45 3.94 3.76
CA ILE A 33 0.56 3.30 4.59
C ILE A 33 1.77 4.21 4.70
N GLY A 34 2.28 4.41 5.91
CA GLY A 34 3.51 5.15 6.16
C GLY A 34 4.50 4.37 7.03
N PHE A 35 5.75 4.85 7.07
CA PHE A 35 6.81 4.28 7.91
C PHE A 35 7.07 5.09 9.20
N GLU A 36 6.24 6.08 9.49
CA GLU A 36 6.34 6.95 10.67
C GLU A 36 5.07 6.86 11.53
N TRP A 37 5.21 7.04 12.84
CA TRP A 37 4.10 7.09 13.82
C TRP A 37 3.23 8.36 13.71
N ARG A 38 2.90 8.79 12.50
CA ARG A 38 2.08 9.96 12.24
C ARG A 38 0.77 9.52 11.61
N ARG A 39 -0.34 9.72 12.33
CA ARG A 39 -1.67 9.34 11.86
C ARG A 39 -2.22 10.27 10.77
N ASN A 40 -1.65 11.47 10.65
CA ASN A 40 -2.11 12.51 9.72
C ASN A 40 -1.22 12.65 8.48
N ILE A 41 -0.54 11.57 8.08
CA ILE A 41 0.29 11.56 6.88
C ILE A 41 -0.56 11.89 5.64
N VAL A 42 -1.83 11.47 5.64
CA VAL A 42 -2.83 11.87 4.64
C VAL A 42 -4.16 12.06 5.37
N PRO A 43 -4.64 13.31 5.58
CA PRO A 43 -5.77 13.61 6.47
C PRO A 43 -7.10 12.95 6.05
N ASP A 44 -7.24 12.53 4.79
CA ASP A 44 -8.49 11.98 4.25
C ASP A 44 -8.50 10.46 4.10
N PHE A 45 -7.47 9.75 4.57
CA PHE A 45 -7.34 8.30 4.35
C PHE A 45 -7.27 7.54 5.68
N PRO A 46 -7.85 6.34 5.76
CA PRO A 46 -7.45 5.38 6.78
C PRO A 46 -5.94 5.13 6.70
N VAL A 47 -5.22 5.45 7.78
CA VAL A 47 -3.76 5.31 7.84
C VAL A 47 -3.37 4.05 8.59
N VAL A 48 -2.44 3.28 8.02
CA VAL A 48 -1.73 2.17 8.64
C VAL A 48 -0.25 2.51 8.73
N VAL A 49 0.44 2.07 9.78
CA VAL A 49 1.87 2.36 9.97
C VAL A 49 2.68 1.07 9.99
N VAL A 50 3.82 1.07 9.33
CA VAL A 50 4.89 0.07 9.51
C VAL A 50 5.97 0.68 10.41
N PRO A 51 6.08 0.29 11.68
CA PRO A 51 7.08 0.84 12.61
C PRO A 51 8.50 0.67 12.06
N PRO A 52 9.43 1.62 12.29
CA PRO A 52 10.76 1.64 11.67
C PRO A 52 11.58 0.36 11.89
N GLU A 53 11.40 -0.30 13.04
CA GLU A 53 12.17 -1.46 13.49
C GLU A 53 11.52 -2.81 13.16
N ARG A 54 10.39 -2.80 12.43
CA ARG A 54 9.62 -4.01 12.12
C ARG A 54 9.67 -4.33 10.64
N ASP A 55 9.89 -5.61 10.32
CA ASP A 55 9.76 -6.09 8.96
C ASP A 55 8.28 -6.10 8.55
N PRO A 56 7.90 -5.46 7.42
CA PRO A 56 6.56 -5.60 6.85
C PRO A 56 6.05 -7.04 6.78
N ALA A 57 6.91 -8.02 6.53
CA ALA A 57 6.54 -9.43 6.42
C ALA A 57 6.03 -10.05 7.73
N GLU A 58 6.31 -9.44 8.89
CA GLU A 58 5.81 -9.90 10.20
C GLU A 58 4.33 -9.59 10.43
N PHE A 59 3.75 -8.68 9.66
CA PHE A 59 2.37 -8.23 9.83
C PHE A 59 1.37 -9.03 8.99
N GLU A 60 0.13 -9.04 9.47
CA GLU A 60 -1.03 -9.54 8.74
C GLU A 60 -1.59 -8.43 7.84
N TRP A 61 -1.63 -8.68 6.52
CA TRP A 61 -2.02 -7.72 5.49
C TRP A 61 -3.31 -8.08 4.75
N ARG A 62 -3.97 -9.21 5.06
CA ARG A 62 -5.18 -9.68 4.36
C ARG A 62 -6.31 -8.66 4.29
N PHE A 63 -6.38 -7.71 5.22
CA PHE A 63 -7.35 -6.61 5.16
C PHE A 63 -7.20 -5.73 3.90
N THR A 64 -6.02 -5.74 3.26
CA THR A 64 -5.72 -5.02 2.02
C THR A 64 -6.17 -5.74 0.75
N ALA A 65 -6.68 -6.96 0.86
CA ALA A 65 -7.13 -7.74 -0.29
C ALA A 65 -8.16 -6.97 -1.12
N GLY A 66 -7.89 -6.80 -2.41
CA GLY A 66 -8.72 -6.07 -3.36
C GLY A 66 -8.62 -4.54 -3.30
N LEU A 67 -7.82 -3.97 -2.39
CA LEU A 67 -7.68 -2.52 -2.23
C LEU A 67 -6.53 -1.96 -3.08
N ASP A 68 -6.73 -0.74 -3.60
CA ASP A 68 -5.63 0.15 -3.98
C ASP A 68 -5.00 0.74 -2.73
N VAL A 69 -3.69 0.57 -2.58
CA VAL A 69 -2.91 1.00 -1.44
C VAL A 69 -1.99 2.14 -1.84
N PHE A 70 -2.01 3.22 -1.07
CA PHE A 70 -1.05 4.31 -1.19
C PHE A 70 0.04 4.15 -0.14
N ILE A 71 1.31 4.31 -0.51
CA ILE A 71 2.46 4.22 0.40
C ILE A 71 3.23 5.54 0.34
N MET A 72 3.29 6.26 1.45
CA MET A 72 4.18 7.41 1.60
C MET A 72 5.47 6.96 2.26
N HIS A 73 6.61 7.31 1.66
CA HIS A 73 7.92 6.89 2.14
C HIS A 73 8.99 7.96 1.90
N ARG A 74 10.15 7.75 2.54
CA ARG A 74 11.38 8.53 2.36
C ARG A 74 12.45 7.67 1.68
N ASP A 75 13.60 8.26 1.38
CA ASP A 75 14.73 7.53 0.79
C ASP A 75 15.24 6.43 1.73
N ARG A 76 15.28 6.73 3.04
CA ARG A 76 15.68 5.78 4.08
C ARG A 76 14.80 4.52 4.16
N ASP A 77 13.57 4.58 3.63
CA ASP A 77 12.61 3.49 3.70
C ASP A 77 12.71 2.54 2.49
N ILE A 78 13.48 2.89 1.45
CA ILE A 78 13.58 2.11 0.20
C ILE A 78 13.90 0.62 0.44
N PRO A 79 14.85 0.23 1.33
CA PRO A 79 15.14 -1.18 1.58
C PRO A 79 13.91 -1.96 2.08
N ARG A 80 13.02 -1.30 2.81
CA ARG A 80 11.82 -1.90 3.43
C ARG A 80 10.58 -1.78 2.54
N LEU A 81 10.56 -0.79 1.64
CA LEU A 81 9.49 -0.59 0.67
C LEU A 81 9.27 -1.83 -0.19
N HIS A 82 10.35 -2.46 -0.65
CA HIS A 82 10.26 -3.69 -1.44
C HIS A 82 9.55 -4.82 -0.66
N ALA A 83 9.94 -5.07 0.59
CA ALA A 83 9.32 -6.07 1.45
C ALA A 83 7.82 -5.78 1.68
N LEU A 84 7.46 -4.51 1.90
CA LEU A 84 6.06 -4.09 2.03
C LEU A 84 5.26 -4.35 0.76
N CYS A 85 5.77 -3.96 -0.42
CA CYS A 85 5.11 -4.22 -1.69
C CYS A 85 4.87 -5.72 -1.91
N CYS A 86 5.88 -6.55 -1.64
CA CYS A 86 5.75 -8.01 -1.72
C CYS A 86 4.66 -8.53 -0.77
N ALA A 87 4.64 -8.07 0.49
CA ALA A 87 3.65 -8.49 1.47
C ALA A 87 2.22 -8.08 1.07
N LEU A 88 2.03 -6.88 0.53
CA LEU A 88 0.74 -6.39 0.04
C LEU A 88 0.23 -7.20 -1.16
N PHE A 89 1.10 -7.50 -2.13
CA PHE A 89 0.69 -8.34 -3.27
C PHE A 89 0.45 -9.79 -2.87
N ALA A 90 1.22 -10.34 -1.93
CA ALA A 90 0.93 -11.66 -1.35
C ALA A 90 -0.42 -11.69 -0.63
N ALA A 91 -0.83 -10.56 -0.01
CA ALA A 91 -2.14 -10.36 0.57
C ALA A 91 -3.24 -9.98 -0.45
N LYS A 92 -2.93 -10.02 -1.75
CA LYS A 92 -3.84 -9.73 -2.87
C LYS A 92 -4.33 -8.28 -2.90
N ALA A 93 -3.50 -7.32 -2.49
CA ALA A 93 -3.75 -5.91 -2.82
C ALA A 93 -3.91 -5.75 -4.34
N ARG A 94 -4.82 -4.86 -4.76
CA ARG A 94 -5.17 -4.67 -6.18
C ARG A 94 -4.10 -3.87 -6.93
N ASP A 95 -3.58 -2.85 -6.27
CA ASP A 95 -2.67 -1.86 -6.82
C ASP A 95 -1.87 -1.25 -5.66
N VAL A 96 -0.62 -0.89 -5.89
CA VAL A 96 0.24 -0.22 -4.93
C VAL A 96 0.83 1.02 -5.59
N GLN A 97 0.51 2.19 -5.07
CA GLN A 97 1.10 3.46 -5.45
C GLN A 97 2.06 3.92 -4.35
N THR A 98 3.27 4.32 -4.70
CA THR A 98 4.26 4.83 -3.76
C THR A 98 4.59 6.29 -4.07
N PHE A 99 4.89 7.04 -3.02
CA PHE A 99 5.25 8.45 -3.08
C PHE A 99 6.45 8.74 -2.19
N ASN A 100 7.55 9.17 -2.81
CA ASN A 100 8.78 9.52 -2.13
C ASN A 100 8.80 11.01 -1.78
N MET A 101 8.67 11.31 -0.48
CA MET A 101 8.64 12.67 0.05
C MET A 101 9.96 13.42 -0.17
N ASP A 102 11.10 12.74 0.00
CA ASP A 102 12.40 13.40 -0.08
C ASP A 102 12.69 13.84 -1.52
N LYS A 103 12.26 13.05 -2.52
CA LYS A 103 12.31 13.45 -3.93
C LYS A 103 11.48 14.69 -4.23
N VAL A 104 10.27 14.79 -3.67
CA VAL A 104 9.44 15.98 -3.83
C VAL A 104 10.10 17.20 -3.20
N CYS A 105 10.64 17.08 -1.98
CA CYS A 105 11.38 18.15 -1.32
C CYS A 105 12.58 18.63 -2.15
N ARG A 106 13.26 17.71 -2.85
CA ARG A 106 14.37 18.01 -3.77
C ARG A 106 13.94 18.39 -5.19
N ARG A 107 12.63 18.44 -5.48
CA ARG A 107 12.04 18.71 -6.81
C ARG A 107 12.52 17.74 -7.89
N GLU A 108 12.80 16.50 -7.51
CA GLU A 108 13.19 15.45 -8.44
C GLU A 108 11.96 14.88 -9.18
N PRO A 109 12.10 14.50 -10.46
CA PRO A 109 11.05 13.80 -11.17
C PRO A 109 10.85 12.39 -10.61
N ARG A 110 9.69 11.78 -10.93
CA ARG A 110 9.39 10.37 -10.58
C ARG A 110 9.42 10.09 -9.08
N ALA A 111 8.89 11.01 -8.28
CA ALA A 111 8.57 10.76 -6.88
C ALA A 111 7.45 9.73 -6.71
N TRP A 112 6.69 9.46 -7.78
CA TRP A 112 5.57 8.52 -7.81
C TRP A 112 5.94 7.25 -8.56
N LEU A 113 5.55 6.09 -8.02
CA LEU A 113 5.63 4.81 -8.69
C LEU A 113 4.33 4.04 -8.49
N ARG A 114 3.80 3.45 -9.57
CA ARG A 114 2.62 2.59 -9.52
C ARG A 114 3.02 1.16 -9.88
N LEU A 115 2.66 0.22 -9.02
CA LEU A 115 2.94 -1.20 -9.18
C LEU A 115 1.62 -1.94 -9.30
N ILE A 116 1.47 -2.69 -10.39
CA ILE A 116 0.34 -3.58 -10.62
C ILE A 116 0.84 -5.02 -10.77
N PRO A 117 0.11 -6.02 -10.25
CA PRO A 117 0.49 -7.41 -10.43
C PRO A 117 0.44 -7.80 -11.91
N LEU A 118 1.44 -8.53 -12.41
CA LEU A 118 1.50 -8.93 -13.82
C LEU A 118 0.34 -9.84 -14.25
N TRP A 119 -0.23 -10.63 -13.33
CA TRP A 119 -1.40 -11.46 -13.59
C TRP A 119 -2.68 -10.67 -13.89
N LYS A 120 -2.65 -9.34 -13.76
CA LYS A 120 -3.73 -8.44 -14.19
C LYS A 120 -3.54 -7.80 -15.56
N LYS A 121 -2.38 -7.95 -16.22
CA LYS A 121 -2.25 -7.51 -17.61
C LYS A 121 -3.11 -8.43 -18.48
N GLN A 122 -4.34 -8.02 -18.78
CA GLN A 122 -5.03 -8.51 -19.96
C GLN A 122 -4.10 -8.23 -21.15
N PRO A 123 -3.79 -9.22 -22.01
CA PRO A 123 -3.16 -8.91 -23.27
C PRO A 123 -4.06 -7.89 -23.98
N CYS A 124 -3.49 -6.77 -24.44
CA CYS A 124 -4.19 -5.89 -25.37
C CYS A 124 -4.67 -6.78 -26.51
N GLN A 125 -5.99 -6.93 -26.66
CA GLN A 125 -6.56 -7.64 -27.79
C GLN A 125 -6.09 -6.91 -29.05
N ASN A 126 -5.45 -7.66 -29.95
CA ASN A 126 -5.08 -7.24 -31.29
C ASN A 126 -6.28 -6.54 -31.94
N GLN A 127 -6.15 -5.24 -32.23
CA GLN A 127 -7.00 -4.61 -33.23
C GLN A 127 -6.60 -5.20 -34.60
N PRO A 128 -7.54 -5.71 -35.40
CA PRO A 128 -7.23 -6.12 -36.75
C PRO A 128 -6.89 -4.86 -37.57
N SER A 129 -5.74 -4.90 -38.24
CA SER A 129 -5.38 -3.94 -39.28
C SER A 129 -6.41 -4.05 -40.41
N ILE A 130 -7.01 -2.91 -40.78
CA ILE A 130 -7.74 -2.76 -42.05
C ILE A 130 -6.70 -2.42 -43.12
#